data_AF-A0A958VHY0-F1
#
_entry.id   AF-A0A958VHY0-F1
#
_cell.length_a   1.000
_cell.length_b   1.000
_cell.length_c   1.000
_cell.angle_alpha   90.00
_cell.angle_beta   90.00
_cell.angle_gamma   90.00
#
_symmetry.space_group_name_H-M   'P 1'
#
loop_
_entity.id
_entity.type
_entity.pdbx_description
1 polymer ?
#
loop_
_entity_poly.entity_id
_entity_poly.type
_entity_poly.pdbx_seq_one_letter_code
_entity_poly.pdbx_strand_id
1 'polypeptide(L)'
;MSLAKSLFLIPFILLSNGCISQQIQKENISVEQSGNKNELSKEEVELLNALLANSRDTFSFENKKIAFITGSSGSKVLAKADFFDTCIHPWIKEDKKPQIFMVQLSEKEKDQSGGYDAFVLSWVKVFTKRQKRKVIELIGRNSS
;
A
#
# COMPACT_ATOMS: atom_id res chain seq x y z
N MET A 1 -20.24 53.43 -51.79
CA MET A 1 -18.91 53.00 -51.30
C MET A 1 -19.07 52.67 -49.83
N SER A 2 -19.15 51.40 -49.45
CA SER A 2 -18.03 50.45 -49.31
C SER A 2 -17.54 50.40 -47.85
N LEU A 3 -17.71 49.22 -47.26
CA LEU A 3 -16.79 48.53 -46.34
C LEU A 3 -16.50 49.22 -44.99
N ALA A 4 -17.09 48.73 -43.90
CA ALA A 4 -16.67 47.55 -43.13
C ALA A 4 -15.67 47.92 -42.02
N LYS A 5 -15.93 47.43 -40.82
CA LYS A 5 -15.09 46.46 -40.09
C LYS A 5 -15.39 46.53 -38.60
N SER A 6 -15.72 45.35 -38.08
CA SER A 6 -15.73 44.96 -36.69
C SER A 6 -14.51 45.52 -35.93
N LEU A 7 -14.74 46.07 -34.74
CA LEU A 7 -13.76 46.08 -33.67
C LEU A 7 -14.50 45.92 -32.34
N PHE A 8 -14.59 44.68 -31.88
CA PHE A 8 -14.95 44.36 -30.51
C PHE A 8 -13.78 44.80 -29.60
N LEU A 9 -14.04 45.71 -28.66
CA LEU A 9 -13.16 46.03 -27.54
C LEU A 9 -13.97 45.90 -26.25
N ILE A 10 -13.57 44.92 -25.44
CA ILE A 10 -14.11 44.54 -24.13
C ILE A 10 -13.44 45.43 -23.05
N PRO A 11 -14.14 45.77 -21.96
CA PRO A 11 -13.71 45.25 -20.64
C PRO A 11 -14.92 44.80 -19.80
N PHE A 12 -14.90 43.59 -19.20
CA PHE A 12 -14.47 43.37 -17.80
C PHE A 12 -15.12 44.44 -16.89
N ILE A 13 -16.11 44.13 -16.06
CA ILE A 13 -15.87 43.82 -14.64
C ILE A 13 -17.21 43.54 -13.89
N LEU A 14 -17.24 42.37 -13.27
CA LEU A 14 -17.70 42.03 -11.91
C LEU A 14 -19.19 42.04 -11.48
N LEU A 15 -19.55 40.85 -10.97
CA LEU A 15 -20.34 40.55 -9.75
C LEU A 15 -21.86 40.81 -9.86
N SER A 16 -22.73 39.82 -9.62
CA SER A 16 -22.73 38.97 -8.41
C SER A 16 -23.84 37.90 -8.46
N ASN A 17 -23.58 36.82 -7.71
CA ASN A 17 -24.55 35.97 -6.99
C ASN A 17 -25.53 35.12 -7.80
N GLY A 18 -24.98 34.08 -8.41
CA GLY A 18 -25.69 32.84 -8.70
C GLY A 18 -24.69 31.69 -8.62
N CYS A 19 -24.38 31.21 -7.41
CA CYS A 19 -23.53 30.04 -7.22
C CYS A 19 -24.32 28.80 -7.66
N ILE A 20 -24.25 28.49 -8.95
CA ILE A 20 -24.84 27.30 -9.56
C ILE A 20 -23.70 26.52 -10.19
N SER A 21 -23.48 25.32 -9.63
CA SER A 21 -22.75 24.17 -10.20
C SER A 21 -21.29 24.44 -10.59
N GLN A 22 -20.34 23.57 -10.28
CA GLN A 22 -20.33 22.17 -10.67
C GLN A 22 -19.49 21.39 -9.68
N GLN A 23 -20.03 20.25 -9.28
CA GLN A 23 -19.32 19.21 -8.55
C GLN A 23 -18.04 18.88 -9.31
N ILE A 24 -16.90 19.09 -8.67
CA ILE A 24 -15.63 18.52 -9.11
C ILE A 24 -15.87 17.02 -9.22
N GLN A 25 -15.86 16.54 -10.46
CA GLN A 25 -15.99 15.14 -10.79
C GLN A 25 -14.87 14.42 -10.05
N LYS A 26 -15.24 13.60 -9.06
CA LYS A 26 -14.41 12.47 -8.66
C LYS A 26 -14.20 11.67 -9.93
N GLU A 27 -13.01 11.78 -10.50
CA GLU A 27 -12.56 10.88 -11.53
C GLU A 27 -12.57 9.49 -10.89
N ASN A 28 -13.68 8.78 -11.12
CA ASN A 28 -13.78 7.36 -10.86
C ASN A 28 -12.82 6.71 -11.85
N ILE A 29 -11.54 6.69 -11.49
CA ILE A 29 -10.64 5.67 -12.02
C ILE A 29 -11.16 4.38 -11.41
N SER A 30 -12.08 3.75 -12.12
CA SER A 30 -12.35 2.33 -12.01
C SER A 30 -11.06 1.62 -12.38
N VAL A 31 -10.14 1.55 -11.42
CA VAL A 31 -9.14 0.49 -11.46
C VAL A 31 -9.95 -0.76 -11.20
N GLU A 32 -10.26 -1.49 -12.26
CA GLU A 32 -10.54 -2.91 -12.17
C GLU A 32 -9.33 -3.54 -11.49
N GLN A 33 -9.34 -3.56 -10.16
CA GLN A 33 -8.42 -4.34 -9.36
C GLN A 33 -8.92 -5.79 -9.42
N SER A 34 -8.84 -6.38 -10.60
CA SER A 34 -8.66 -7.82 -10.77
C SER A 34 -7.21 -8.17 -10.42
N GLY A 35 -6.69 -7.61 -9.32
CA GLY A 35 -5.42 -8.00 -8.74
C GLY A 35 -5.66 -9.22 -7.87
N ASN A 36 -4.78 -10.21 -7.96
CA ASN A 36 -4.76 -11.30 -7.00
C ASN A 36 -4.84 -10.69 -5.59
N LYS A 37 -5.84 -11.10 -4.79
CA LYS A 37 -6.08 -10.58 -3.43
C LYS A 37 -4.83 -10.59 -2.52
N ASN A 38 -3.83 -11.40 -2.90
CA ASN A 38 -2.58 -11.62 -2.17
C ASN A 38 -1.40 -10.76 -2.67
N GLU A 39 -1.51 -10.09 -3.82
CA GLU A 39 -0.47 -9.20 -4.34
C GLU A 39 -0.66 -7.78 -3.80
N LEU A 40 0.44 -7.05 -3.62
CA LEU A 40 0.40 -5.65 -3.21
C LEU A 40 -0.04 -4.78 -4.39
N SER A 41 -0.98 -3.88 -4.14
CA SER A 41 -1.31 -2.76 -5.04
C SER A 41 -0.17 -1.74 -5.06
N LYS A 42 -0.18 -0.85 -6.05
CA LYS A 42 0.85 0.19 -6.18
C LYS A 42 0.89 1.09 -4.95
N GLU A 43 -0.27 1.47 -4.44
CA GLU A 43 -0.42 2.31 -3.26
C GLU A 43 0.13 1.62 -2.01
N GLU A 44 -0.13 0.32 -1.84
CA GLU A 44 0.42 -0.48 -0.74
C GLU A 44 1.94 -0.65 -0.84
N VAL A 45 2.48 -0.83 -2.05
CA VAL A 45 3.93 -0.90 -2.30
C VAL A 45 4.60 0.41 -1.89
N GLU A 46 4.09 1.54 -2.38
CA GLU A 46 4.60 2.87 -2.04
C GLU A 46 4.54 3.13 -0.53
N LEU A 47 3.41 2.79 0.10
CA LEU A 47 3.23 2.95 1.53
C LEU A 47 4.23 2.12 2.34
N LEU A 48 4.40 0.83 2.02
CA LEU A 48 5.36 -0.02 2.73
C LEU A 48 6.81 0.42 2.50
N ASN A 49 7.15 0.80 1.26
CA ASN A 49 8.47 1.34 0.93
C ASN A 49 8.78 2.62 1.73
N ALA A 50 7.78 3.48 1.95
CA ALA A 50 7.91 4.69 2.75
C ALA A 50 8.02 4.39 4.26
N LEU A 51 7.13 3.56 4.81
CA LEU A 51 7.10 3.22 6.24
C LEU A 51 8.38 2.53 6.72
N LEU A 52 8.95 1.68 5.85
CA LEU A 52 10.13 0.85 6.11
C LEU A 52 11.40 1.39 5.45
N ALA A 53 11.41 2.63 4.95
CA ALA A 53 12.55 3.22 4.24
C ALA A 53 13.88 3.09 5.01
N ASN A 54 13.84 3.19 6.33
CA ASN A 54 15.04 3.12 7.18
C ASN A 54 15.50 1.69 7.50
N SER A 55 14.69 0.66 7.23
CA SER A 55 14.97 -0.74 7.61
C SER A 55 15.01 -1.71 6.44
N ARG A 56 14.55 -1.31 5.25
CA ARG A 56 14.52 -2.15 4.05
C ARG A 56 15.81 -2.12 3.21
N ASP A 57 16.77 -1.25 3.56
CA ASP A 57 17.97 -1.02 2.75
C ASP A 57 17.59 -0.75 1.28
N THR A 58 18.07 -1.56 0.34
CA THR A 58 17.79 -1.45 -1.10
C THR A 58 16.57 -2.27 -1.56
N PHE A 59 15.93 -3.03 -0.67
CA PHE A 59 14.79 -3.88 -1.02
C PHE A 59 13.57 -3.04 -1.39
N SER A 60 12.96 -3.32 -2.54
CA SER A 60 11.66 -2.77 -2.95
C SER A 60 10.56 -3.83 -2.83
N PHE A 61 9.40 -3.42 -2.34
CA PHE A 61 8.19 -4.25 -2.29
C PHE A 61 7.53 -4.48 -3.66
N GLU A 62 7.99 -3.80 -4.71
CA GLU A 62 7.45 -3.92 -6.06
C GLU A 62 7.62 -5.35 -6.62
N ASN A 63 6.51 -5.91 -7.13
CA ASN A 63 6.44 -7.28 -7.66
C ASN A 63 6.96 -8.36 -6.67
N LYS A 64 6.86 -8.11 -5.36
CA LYS A 64 7.26 -9.05 -4.31
C LYS A 64 6.06 -9.71 -3.67
N LYS A 65 6.22 -10.99 -3.35
CA LYS A 65 5.24 -11.76 -2.58
C LYS A 65 5.56 -11.64 -1.09
N ILE A 66 4.65 -11.04 -0.33
CA ILE A 66 4.89 -10.65 1.07
C ILE A 66 3.96 -11.39 2.01
N ALA A 67 4.52 -11.94 3.09
CA ALA A 67 3.70 -12.53 4.17
C ALA A 67 3.59 -11.54 5.32
N PHE A 68 2.38 -11.41 5.86
CA PHE A 68 2.08 -10.50 6.96
C PHE A 68 1.97 -11.27 8.27
N ILE A 69 2.82 -10.94 9.25
CA ILE A 69 2.95 -11.68 10.51
C ILE A 69 2.57 -10.77 11.67
N THR A 70 1.81 -11.31 12.63
CA THR A 70 1.41 -10.57 13.82
C THR A 70 1.47 -11.41 15.10
N GLY A 71 1.13 -10.76 16.21
CA GLY A 71 1.01 -11.32 17.55
C GLY A 71 2.33 -11.33 18.30
N SER A 72 2.26 -11.31 19.63
CA SER A 72 3.43 -11.18 20.50
C SER A 72 4.57 -12.17 20.20
N SER A 73 4.22 -13.39 19.76
CA SER A 73 5.15 -14.47 19.42
C SER A 73 5.50 -14.57 17.93
N GLY A 74 4.99 -13.68 17.06
CA GLY A 74 5.27 -13.68 15.62
C GLY A 74 4.93 -14.99 14.92
N SER A 75 3.80 -15.60 15.29
CA SER A 75 3.37 -16.92 14.79
C SER A 75 2.06 -16.87 14.00
N LYS A 76 1.36 -15.73 14.02
CA LYS A 76 0.09 -15.56 13.30
C LYS A 76 0.36 -14.94 11.96
N VAL A 77 -0.11 -15.58 10.89
CA VAL A 77 -0.08 -15.01 9.54
C VAL A 77 -1.45 -14.40 9.26
N LEU A 78 -1.49 -13.16 8.79
CA LEU A 78 -2.72 -12.45 8.42
C LEU A 78 -2.87 -12.38 6.90
N ALA A 79 -4.12 -12.28 6.44
CA ALA A 79 -4.37 -11.83 5.08
C ALA A 79 -3.91 -10.36 4.93
N LYS A 80 -3.56 -9.98 3.69
CA LYS A 80 -3.12 -8.62 3.36
C LYS A 80 -4.09 -7.56 3.90
N ALA A 81 -5.36 -7.64 3.51
CA ALA A 81 -6.39 -6.69 3.94
C ALA A 81 -6.47 -6.55 5.46
N ASP A 82 -6.54 -7.68 6.18
CA ASP A 82 -6.60 -7.68 7.65
C ASP A 82 -5.37 -7.02 8.27
N PHE A 83 -4.17 -7.23 7.70
CA PHE A 83 -2.95 -6.60 8.19
C PHE A 83 -3.00 -5.08 8.00
N PHE A 84 -3.37 -4.60 6.82
CA PHE A 84 -3.48 -3.16 6.59
C PHE A 84 -4.54 -2.52 7.50
N ASP A 85 -5.71 -3.14 7.62
CA ASP A 85 -6.84 -2.60 8.39
C ASP A 85 -6.60 -2.61 9.91
N THR A 86 -5.83 -3.57 10.43
CA THR A 86 -5.60 -3.70 11.87
C THR A 86 -4.25 -3.18 12.33
N CYS A 87 -3.22 -3.25 11.47
CA CYS A 87 -1.84 -2.98 11.86
C CYS A 87 -1.26 -1.71 11.23
N ILE A 88 -1.89 -1.14 10.19
CA ILE A 88 -1.38 0.06 9.49
C ILE A 88 -2.37 1.21 9.54
N HIS A 89 -3.55 1.07 8.93
CA HIS A 89 -4.54 2.13 8.76
C HIS A 89 -4.97 2.83 10.05
N PRO A 90 -5.18 2.14 11.20
CA PRO A 90 -5.58 2.81 12.44
C PRO A 90 -4.54 3.82 12.92
N TRP A 91 -3.25 3.50 12.76
CA TRP A 91 -2.17 4.40 13.16
C TRP A 91 -2.06 5.61 12.23
N ILE A 92 -2.14 5.38 10.92
CA ILE A 92 -2.08 6.47 9.93
C ILE A 92 -3.24 7.44 10.11
N LYS A 93 -4.45 6.95 10.40
CA LYS A 93 -5.63 7.79 10.68
C LYS A 93 -5.47 8.69 11.90
N GLU A 94 -4.61 8.31 12.84
CA GLU A 94 -4.26 9.09 14.02
C GLU A 94 -2.97 9.90 13.84
N ASP A 95 -2.46 10.04 12.61
CA ASP A 95 -1.17 10.66 12.29
C ASP A 95 0.02 10.06 13.07
N LYS A 96 -0.06 8.75 13.38
CA LYS A 96 0.97 7.99 14.09
C LYS A 96 1.67 7.01 13.15
N LYS A 97 2.93 6.72 13.45
CA LYS A 97 3.70 5.71 12.73
C LYS A 97 3.33 4.30 13.21
N PRO A 98 2.86 3.39 12.33
CA PRO A 98 2.70 1.99 12.65
C PRO A 98 4.02 1.35 13.08
N GLN A 99 3.98 0.53 14.14
CA GLN A 99 5.15 -0.25 14.55
C GLN A 99 5.22 -1.54 13.72
N ILE A 100 5.91 -1.44 12.58
CA ILE A 100 6.16 -2.56 11.67
C ILE A 100 7.65 -2.73 11.37
N PHE A 101 8.04 -3.94 11.01
CA PHE A 101 9.41 -4.25 10.60
C PHE A 101 9.45 -5.32 9.51
N MET A 102 10.53 -5.36 8.75
CA MET A 102 10.72 -6.26 7.62
C MET A 102 11.76 -7.33 7.94
N VAL A 103 11.53 -8.54 7.44
CA VAL A 103 12.53 -9.61 7.39
C VAL A 103 12.60 -10.15 5.97
N GLN A 104 13.70 -9.92 5.27
CA GLN A 104 13.94 -10.50 3.96
C GLN A 104 14.18 -12.01 4.06
N LEU A 105 13.66 -12.77 3.09
CA LEU A 105 13.93 -14.19 2.96
C LEU A 105 15.12 -14.41 2.02
N SER A 106 15.97 -15.37 2.37
CA SER A 106 16.96 -15.91 1.44
C SER A 106 16.26 -16.73 0.35
N GLU A 107 16.94 -17.00 -0.77
CA GLU A 107 16.39 -17.82 -1.85
C GLU A 107 15.88 -19.18 -1.35
N LYS A 108 16.66 -19.85 -0.50
CA LYS A 108 16.24 -21.11 0.13
C LYS A 108 14.95 -20.98 0.96
N GLU A 109 14.81 -19.89 1.71
CA GLU A 109 13.61 -19.64 2.53
C GLU A 109 12.41 -19.24 1.67
N LYS A 110 12.66 -18.53 0.56
CA LYS A 110 11.66 -18.20 -0.45
C LYS A 110 11.08 -19.46 -1.08
N ASP A 111 11.94 -20.40 -1.49
CA ASP A 111 11.48 -21.68 -2.05
C ASP A 111 10.66 -22.47 -1.03
N GLN A 112 11.15 -22.58 0.20
CA GLN A 112 10.46 -23.31 1.28
C GLN A 112 9.13 -22.70 1.69
N SER A 113 8.94 -21.40 1.49
CA SER A 113 7.71 -20.70 1.85
C SER A 113 6.66 -20.69 0.73
N GLY A 114 6.95 -21.25 -0.44
CA GLY A 114 6.06 -21.16 -1.60
C GLY A 114 6.20 -19.81 -2.33
N GLY A 115 7.42 -19.27 -2.38
CA GLY A 115 7.79 -18.12 -3.20
C GLY A 115 7.71 -16.75 -2.52
N TYR A 116 7.61 -16.66 -1.19
CA TYR A 116 7.59 -15.36 -0.50
C TYR A 116 8.99 -14.72 -0.48
N ASP A 117 9.06 -13.42 -0.76
CA ASP A 117 10.32 -12.66 -0.79
C ASP A 117 10.70 -12.08 0.58
N ALA A 118 9.69 -11.68 1.36
CA ALA A 118 9.91 -11.07 2.66
C ALA A 118 8.68 -11.21 3.57
N PHE A 119 8.91 -10.97 4.85
CA PHE A 119 7.89 -10.84 5.88
C PHE A 119 7.78 -9.40 6.33
N VAL A 120 6.54 -8.94 6.56
CA VAL A 120 6.25 -7.70 7.28
C VAL A 120 5.56 -8.06 8.58
N LEU A 121 6.12 -7.60 9.69
CA LEU A 121 5.72 -7.99 11.03
C LEU A 121 5.14 -6.80 11.78
N SER A 122 4.11 -7.04 12.59
CA SER A 122 3.54 -6.05 13.52
C SER A 122 3.24 -6.70 14.88
N TRP A 123 3.34 -5.93 15.96
CA TRP A 123 3.06 -6.41 17.34
C TRP A 123 3.86 -7.63 17.80
N VAL A 124 4.96 -7.94 17.12
CA VAL A 124 5.85 -9.05 17.46
C VAL A 124 6.95 -8.54 18.39
N LYS A 125 7.04 -9.09 19.61
CA LYS A 125 8.05 -8.68 20.59
C LYS A 125 9.41 -9.35 20.37
N VAL A 126 9.37 -10.60 19.94
CA VAL A 126 10.56 -11.43 19.69
C VAL A 126 10.33 -12.19 18.40
N PHE A 127 11.24 -12.03 17.43
CA PHE A 127 11.23 -12.78 16.17
C PHE A 127 12.60 -13.42 15.90
N THR A 128 12.79 -14.62 16.45
CA THR A 128 13.99 -15.43 16.34
C THR A 128 14.02 -16.25 15.06
N LYS A 129 15.20 -16.81 14.72
CA LYS A 129 15.35 -17.81 13.64
C LYS A 129 14.38 -18.98 13.77
N ARG A 130 14.05 -19.41 15.01
CA ARG A 130 13.07 -20.47 15.27
C ARG A 130 11.66 -20.06 14.86
N GLN A 131 11.24 -18.84 15.17
CA GLN A 131 9.92 -18.32 14.77
C GLN A 131 9.85 -18.13 13.26
N LYS A 132 10.89 -17.55 12.65
CA LYS A 132 11.02 -17.43 11.19
C LYS A 132 10.81 -18.78 10.50
N ARG A 133 11.53 -19.81 10.94
CA ARG A 133 11.41 -21.18 10.40
C ARG A 133 9.99 -21.75 10.55
N LYS A 134 9.37 -21.59 11.73
CA LYS A 134 7.98 -22.04 11.95
C LYS A 134 6.99 -21.38 10.99
N VAL A 135 7.15 -20.08 10.73
CA VAL A 135 6.27 -19.36 9.80
C VAL A 135 6.50 -19.85 8.38
N ILE A 136 7.76 -20.02 7.94
CA ILE A 136 8.09 -20.58 6.62
C ILE A 136 7.44 -21.95 6.44
N GLU A 137 7.58 -22.85 7.41
CA GLU A 137 6.96 -24.18 7.37
C GLU A 137 5.43 -24.11 7.31
N LEU A 138 4.81 -23.19 8.07
CA LEU A 138 3.36 -23.00 8.10
C LEU A 138 2.82 -22.54 6.74
N ILE A 139 3.42 -21.52 6.14
CA ILE A 139 2.95 -20.96 4.87
C ILE A 139 3.31 -21.84 3.67
N GLY A 140 4.45 -22.54 3.71
CA GLY A 140 4.87 -23.49 2.67
C GLY A 140 3.90 -24.67 2.55
N ARG A 141 3.42 -25.21 3.68
CA ARG A 141 2.42 -26.31 3.69
C ARG A 141 1.08 -25.91 3.10
N ASN A 142 0.68 -24.64 3.24
CA ASN A 142 -0.58 -24.14 2.70
C ASN A 142 -0.49 -23.74 1.22
N SER A 143 0.73 -23.71 0.66
CA SER A 143 1.00 -23.28 -0.72
C SER A 143 1.34 -24.45 -1.66
N SER A 144 1.47 -25.67 -1.13
CA SER A 144 1.73 -26.91 -1.87
C SER A 144 0.42 -27.64 -2.14
#